data_AF-A0AAU7LYH1-F1
#
_entry.id   AF-A0AAU7LYH1-F1
#
_cell.length_a   1.000
_cell.length_b   1.000
_cell.length_c   1.000
_cell.angle_alpha   90.00
_cell.angle_beta   90.00
_cell.angle_gamma   90.00
#
_symmetry.space_group_name_H-M   'P 1'
#
loop_
_entity.id
_entity.type
_entity.pdbx_description
1 polymer ?
#
loop_
_entity_poly.entity_id
_entity_poly.type
_entity_poly.pdbx_seq_one_letter_code
_entity_poly.pdbx_strand_id
1 'polypeptide(L)'
;MQNFLPEGSADEPRAVWRATDDIPLSGSAISSPHDTEARRGCKGQTEWIGFKVYLTETYDTATPNLITNVETTAATVTDDAVTPVIHAALQQRATAQPAHHRYRVRKLSTSGAVSRALPL
;
A
#
# COMPACT_ATOMS: atom_id res chain seq x y z
N MET A 1 14.08 3.01 -10.68
CA MET A 1 14.21 1.74 -9.95
C MET A 1 15.64 1.64 -9.49
N GLN A 2 15.88 1.23 -8.25
CA GLN A 2 17.22 1.24 -7.68
C GLN A 2 17.98 -0.01 -8.15
N ASN A 3 18.99 0.19 -9.01
CA ASN A 3 19.78 -0.87 -9.64
C ASN A 3 20.98 -1.33 -8.79
N PHE A 4 21.00 -1.01 -7.50
CA PHE A 4 22.03 -1.49 -6.58
C PHE A 4 21.43 -2.20 -5.37
N LEU A 5 22.19 -3.13 -4.79
CA LEU A 5 21.93 -3.73 -3.49
C LEU A 5 22.77 -3.02 -2.42
N PRO A 6 22.20 -2.67 -1.26
CA PRO A 6 23.01 -2.40 -0.08
C PRO A 6 23.56 -3.73 0.44
N GLU A 7 24.89 -3.88 0.41
CA GLU A 7 25.63 -4.95 1.08
C GLU A 7 26.37 -4.37 2.29
N GLY A 8 26.69 -5.21 3.27
CA GLY A 8 27.37 -4.78 4.49
C GLY A 8 26.44 -4.69 5.72
N SER A 9 27.04 -4.42 6.87
CA SER A 9 26.29 -4.25 8.12
C SER A 9 25.63 -2.86 8.15
N ALA A 10 24.67 -2.64 9.05
CA ALA A 10 24.04 -1.32 9.22
C ALA A 10 25.05 -0.19 9.51
N ASP A 11 26.24 -0.53 10.02
CA ASP A 11 27.33 0.40 10.36
C ASP A 11 28.26 0.71 9.17
N GLU A 12 28.32 -0.18 8.17
CA GLU A 12 29.14 0.00 6.95
C GLU A 12 28.36 -0.40 5.68
N PRO A 13 27.38 0.42 5.24
CA PRO A 13 26.62 0.12 4.04
C PRO A 13 27.45 0.38 2.77
N ARG A 14 27.54 -0.63 1.90
CA ARG A 14 28.18 -0.59 0.59
C ARG A 14 27.16 -0.82 -0.52
N ALA A 15 27.10 0.09 -1.49
CA ALA A 15 26.27 -0.10 -2.67
C ALA A 15 26.99 -0.95 -3.73
N VAL A 16 26.35 -2.02 -4.20
CA VAL A 16 26.85 -2.87 -5.31
C VAL A 16 25.87 -2.81 -6.48
N TRP A 17 26.35 -2.43 -7.67
CA TRP A 17 25.55 -2.40 -8.89
C TRP A 17 25.18 -3.82 -9.35
N ARG A 18 23.91 -4.04 -9.70
CA ARG A 18 23.46 -5.33 -10.26
C ARG A 18 23.86 -5.46 -11.73
N ALA A 19 24.20 -6.67 -12.15
CA ALA A 19 24.36 -7.02 -13.56
C ALA A 19 23.00 -7.06 -14.26
N THR A 20 22.99 -6.98 -15.59
CA THR A 20 21.75 -7.02 -16.40
C THR A 20 20.91 -8.28 -16.15
N ASP A 21 21.56 -9.41 -15.89
CA ASP A 21 20.90 -10.70 -15.65
C ASP A 21 20.44 -10.88 -14.19
N ASP A 22 20.76 -9.91 -13.31
CA ASP A 22 20.43 -9.91 -11.89
C ASP A 22 19.38 -8.84 -11.54
N ILE A 23 18.47 -8.55 -12.48
CA ILE A 23 17.39 -7.58 -12.24
C ILE A 23 16.23 -8.28 -11.51
N PRO A 24 15.85 -7.82 -10.31
CA PRO A 24 14.73 -8.41 -9.58
C PRO A 24 13.40 -8.19 -10.30
N LEU A 25 12.48 -9.14 -10.13
CA LEU A 25 11.08 -8.97 -10.57
C LEU A 25 10.52 -7.66 -10.03
N SER A 26 9.74 -6.93 -10.83
CA SER A 26 9.28 -5.57 -10.51
C SER A 26 8.59 -5.43 -9.14
N GLY A 27 7.88 -6.47 -8.69
CA GLY A 27 7.22 -6.49 -7.36
C GLY A 27 8.18 -6.70 -6.18
N SER A 28 9.41 -7.16 -6.43
CA SER A 28 10.47 -7.35 -5.43
C SER A 28 11.53 -6.24 -5.47
N ALA A 29 11.54 -5.42 -6.52
CA ALA A 29 12.52 -4.36 -6.71
C ALA A 29 12.28 -3.16 -5.78
N ILE A 30 13.36 -2.70 -5.14
CA ILE A 30 13.36 -1.45 -4.36
C ILE A 30 13.10 -0.29 -5.32
N SER A 31 12.00 0.41 -5.06
CA SER A 31 11.49 1.46 -5.94
C SER A 31 11.75 2.87 -5.41
N SER A 32 12.12 3.01 -4.13
CA SER A 32 12.46 4.29 -3.49
C SER A 32 13.87 4.27 -2.91
N PRO A 33 14.70 5.32 -3.14
CA PRO A 33 15.99 5.49 -2.48
C PRO A 33 15.92 5.64 -0.96
N HIS A 34 14.78 6.09 -0.44
CA HIS A 34 14.61 6.43 0.98
C HIS A 34 13.88 5.36 1.79
N ASP A 35 13.20 4.44 1.10
CA ASP A 35 12.37 3.42 1.72
C ASP A 35 12.62 2.07 1.04
N THR A 36 13.35 1.22 1.76
CA THR A 36 13.74 -0.12 1.29
C THR A 36 12.58 -1.10 1.26
N GLU A 37 11.42 -0.77 1.83
CA GLU A 37 10.18 -1.57 1.74
C GLU A 37 9.27 -1.10 0.62
N ALA A 38 9.48 0.10 0.07
CA ALA A 38 8.69 0.61 -1.03
C ALA A 38 8.87 -0.22 -2.31
N ARG A 39 7.82 -0.95 -2.67
CA ARG A 39 7.71 -1.72 -3.92
C ARG A 39 6.76 -1.03 -4.90
N ARG A 40 6.91 -1.35 -6.19
CA ARG A 40 6.00 -0.88 -7.23
C ARG A 40 4.81 -1.85 -7.35
N GLY A 41 3.59 -1.31 -7.26
CA GLY A 41 2.35 -2.01 -7.57
C GLY A 41 1.65 -1.39 -8.77
N CYS A 42 0.85 -2.18 -9.48
CA CYS A 42 0.07 -1.71 -10.62
C CYS A 42 -1.40 -2.14 -10.49
N LYS A 43 -2.32 -1.22 -10.78
CA LYS A 43 -3.75 -1.52 -10.95
C LYS A 43 -4.25 -0.82 -12.21
N GLY A 44 -4.46 -1.59 -13.28
CA GLY A 44 -4.82 -1.03 -14.59
C GLY A 44 -3.68 -0.19 -15.17
N GLN A 45 -3.94 1.08 -15.46
CA GLN A 45 -2.91 2.05 -15.91
C GLN A 45 -2.31 2.88 -14.77
N THR A 46 -2.80 2.67 -13.54
CA THR A 46 -2.32 3.41 -12.37
C THR A 46 -1.22 2.63 -11.67
N GLU A 47 -0.04 3.23 -11.61
CA GLU A 47 1.10 2.70 -10.87
C GLU A 47 1.21 3.39 -9.50
N TRP A 48 1.62 2.60 -8.52
CA TRP A 48 1.81 3.00 -7.14
C TRP A 48 3.21 2.58 -6.70
N ILE A 49 3.88 3.42 -5.92
CA ILE A 49 5.16 3.08 -5.28
C ILE A 49 4.94 3.18 -3.78
N GLY A 50 5.44 2.23 -3.00
CA GLY A 50 5.29 2.27 -1.54
C GLY A 50 4.07 1.50 -1.08
N PHE A 51 3.11 2.20 -0.46
CA PHE A 51 2.01 1.59 0.27
C PHE A 51 0.64 2.09 -0.16
N LYS A 52 -0.35 1.25 0.02
CA LYS A 52 -1.77 1.56 -0.07
C LYS A 52 -2.37 1.57 1.33
N VAL A 53 -3.25 2.51 1.57
CA VAL A 53 -3.97 2.65 2.84
C VAL A 53 -5.46 2.48 2.57
N TYR A 54 -6.10 1.61 3.34
CA TYR A 54 -7.53 1.38 3.32
C TYR A 54 -8.10 1.95 4.60
N LEU A 55 -8.85 3.04 4.47
CA LEU A 55 -9.55 3.69 5.57
C LEU A 55 -10.98 3.18 5.60
N THR A 56 -11.46 2.73 6.74
CA THR A 56 -12.89 2.51 6.95
C THR A 56 -13.43 3.62 7.83
N GLU A 57 -14.51 4.27 7.37
CA GLU A 57 -15.20 5.33 8.11
C GLU A 57 -16.66 4.94 8.40
N THR A 58 -17.21 5.43 9.51
CA THR A 58 -18.66 5.45 9.70
C THR A 58 -19.29 6.39 8.68
N TYR A 59 -20.52 6.08 8.29
CA TYR A 59 -21.29 6.87 7.36
C TYR A 59 -22.74 6.95 7.85
N ASP A 60 -23.14 8.16 8.23
CA ASP A 60 -24.49 8.50 8.62
C ASP A 60 -24.78 9.94 8.16
N THR A 61 -26.04 10.22 7.84
CA THR A 61 -26.46 11.55 7.37
C THR A 61 -26.57 12.56 8.51
N ALA A 62 -26.71 12.10 9.76
CA ALA A 62 -26.90 12.95 10.94
C ALA A 62 -25.62 13.17 11.76
N THR A 63 -24.56 12.40 11.51
CA THR A 63 -23.32 12.45 12.29
C THR A 63 -22.09 12.52 11.39
N PRO A 64 -20.98 13.12 11.85
CA PRO A 64 -19.75 13.18 11.07
C PRO A 64 -19.18 11.76 10.87
N ASN A 65 -18.50 11.57 9.73
CA ASN A 65 -17.79 10.33 9.45
C ASN A 65 -16.59 10.17 10.39
N LEU A 66 -16.53 9.07 11.13
CA LEU A 66 -15.43 8.71 12.01
C LEU A 66 -14.61 7.59 11.38
N ILE A 67 -13.28 7.76 11.29
CA ILE A 67 -12.39 6.69 10.86
C ILE A 67 -12.33 5.62 11.95
N THR A 68 -12.77 4.40 11.64
CA THR A 68 -12.82 3.27 12.57
C THR A 68 -11.74 2.25 12.33
N ASN A 69 -11.21 2.16 11.10
CA ASN A 69 -10.12 1.24 10.77
C ASN A 69 -9.15 1.84 9.75
N VAL A 70 -7.88 1.48 9.87
CA VAL A 70 -6.80 1.86 8.95
C VAL A 70 -5.95 0.64 8.68
N GLU A 71 -5.98 0.12 7.46
CA GLU A 71 -5.08 -0.95 7.01
C GLU A 71 -4.05 -0.39 6.05
N THR A 72 -2.78 -0.52 6.39
CA THR A 72 -1.66 -0.14 5.51
C THR A 72 -1.03 -1.40 4.93
N THR A 73 -0.96 -1.49 3.60
CA THR A 73 -0.37 -2.63 2.91
C THR A 73 0.61 -2.18 1.85
N ALA A 74 1.57 -3.03 1.49
CA ALA A 74 2.44 -2.75 0.36
C ALA A 74 1.63 -2.56 -0.93
N ALA A 75 2.09 -1.70 -1.83
CA ALA A 75 1.41 -1.41 -3.10
C ALA A 75 1.20 -2.66 -3.98
N THR A 76 2.02 -3.70 -3.77
CA THR A 76 1.96 -4.99 -4.46
C THR A 76 0.82 -5.89 -4.01
N VAL A 77 0.27 -5.68 -2.81
CA VAL A 77 -0.86 -6.47 -2.28
C VAL A 77 -2.10 -6.18 -3.12
N THR A 78 -2.86 -7.18 -3.56
CA THR A 78 -4.10 -6.94 -4.33
C THR A 78 -5.24 -6.47 -3.43
N ASP A 79 -6.24 -5.78 -3.99
CA ASP A 79 -7.38 -5.31 -3.20
C ASP A 79 -8.22 -6.46 -2.61
N ASP A 80 -8.31 -7.56 -3.35
CA ASP A 80 -9.02 -8.77 -2.92
C ASP A 80 -8.43 -9.36 -1.64
N ALA A 81 -7.10 -9.39 -1.53
CA ALA A 81 -6.39 -9.90 -0.36
C ALA A 81 -6.63 -9.06 0.92
N VAL A 82 -6.96 -7.77 0.79
CA VAL A 82 -7.18 -6.86 1.94
C VAL A 82 -8.63 -6.91 2.44
N THR A 83 -9.57 -7.23 1.54
CA THR A 83 -11.00 -7.33 1.85
C THR A 83 -11.33 -8.22 3.06
N PRO A 84 -10.83 -9.47 3.17
CA PRO A 84 -11.13 -10.31 4.34
C PRO A 84 -10.54 -9.75 5.64
N VAL A 85 -9.39 -9.07 5.58
CA VAL A 85 -8.76 -8.43 6.75
C VAL A 85 -9.64 -7.32 7.30
N ILE A 86 -10.13 -6.43 6.42
CA ILE A 86 -11.04 -5.34 6.81
C ILE A 86 -12.34 -5.91 7.38
N HIS A 87 -12.89 -6.97 6.78
CA HIS A 87 -14.09 -7.62 7.32
C HIS A 87 -13.87 -8.17 8.72
N ALA A 88 -12.76 -8.87 8.96
CA ALA A 88 -12.43 -9.39 10.29
C ALA A 88 -12.30 -8.26 11.33
N ALA A 89 -11.59 -7.18 10.99
CA ALA A 89 -11.42 -6.02 11.86
C ALA A 89 -12.77 -5.34 12.20
N LEU A 90 -13.68 -5.24 11.22
CA LEU A 90 -15.01 -4.68 11.43
C LEU A 90 -15.91 -5.60 12.26
N GLN A 91 -15.85 -6.91 12.07
CA GLN A 91 -16.62 -7.87 12.87
C GLN A 91 -16.22 -7.80 14.34
N GLN A 92 -14.92 -7.77 14.64
CA GLN A 92 -14.39 -7.61 16.00
C GLN A 92 -14.89 -6.32 16.67
N ARG A 93 -14.96 -5.21 15.91
CA ARG A 93 -15.45 -3.92 16.43
C ARG A 93 -16.96 -3.86 16.57
N ALA A 94 -17.72 -4.47 15.66
CA ALA A 94 -19.17 -4.50 15.71
C ALA A 94 -19.70 -5.27 16.93
N THR A 95 -18.95 -6.25 17.46
CA THR A 95 -19.26 -6.90 18.74
C THR A 95 -19.21 -5.94 19.93
N ALA A 96 -18.51 -4.80 19.80
CA ALA A 96 -18.29 -3.82 20.86
C ALA A 96 -19.14 -2.53 20.73
N GLN A 97 -20.03 -2.41 19.72
CA GLN A 97 -20.79 -1.18 19.47
C GLN A 97 -22.28 -1.46 19.21
N PRO A 98 -23.21 -0.53 19.54
CA PRO A 98 -24.63 -0.71 19.26
C PRO A 98 -24.89 -0.76 17.74
N ALA A 99 -25.93 -1.51 17.37
CA ALA A 99 -26.29 -1.79 15.99
C ALA A 99 -26.62 -0.53 15.18
N HIS A 100 -26.33 -0.60 13.87
CA HIS A 100 -26.69 0.35 12.79
C HIS A 100 -25.73 1.50 12.44
N HIS A 101 -24.41 1.27 12.44
CA HIS A 101 -23.51 2.14 11.66
C HIS A 101 -23.23 1.54 10.28
N ARG A 102 -23.44 2.33 9.22
CA ARG A 102 -22.98 1.97 7.87
C ARG A 102 -21.49 2.30 7.77
N TYR A 103 -20.72 1.46 7.12
CA TYR A 103 -19.29 1.65 6.93
C TYR A 103 -18.98 1.92 5.45
N ARG A 104 -18.07 2.86 5.19
CA ARG A 104 -17.51 3.11 3.85
C ARG A 104 -16.01 2.85 3.90
N VAL A 105 -15.47 2.16 2.89
CA VAL A 105 -14.02 2.00 2.72
C VAL A 105 -13.53 2.99 1.67
N ARG A 106 -12.48 3.75 2.01
CA ARG A 106 -11.72 4.61 1.10
C ARG A 106 -10.31 4.06 0.95
N LYS A 107 -9.74 4.27 -0.23
CA LYS A 107 -8.35 3.91 -0.51
C LYS A 107 -7.53 5.15 -0.79
N LEU A 108 -6.39 5.24 -0.13
CA LEU A 108 -5.39 6.27 -0.31
C LEU A 108 -4.04 5.62 -0.63
N SER A 109 -3.10 6.44 -1.10
CA SER A 109 -1.72 6.05 -1.33
C SER A 109 -0.81 7.02 -0.60
N THR A 110 0.29 6.51 -0.04
CA THR A 110 1.31 7.33 0.62
C THR A 110 2.33 7.94 -0.34
N SER A 111 2.46 7.40 -1.57
CA SER A 111 3.23 8.03 -2.65
C SER A 111 2.30 8.55 -3.74
N GLY A 112 2.69 9.64 -4.40
CA GLY A 112 1.97 10.20 -5.55
C GLY A 112 1.70 9.13 -6.60
N ALA A 113 0.43 9.00 -7.00
CA ALA A 113 0.04 8.13 -8.11
C ALA A 113 0.69 8.65 -9.39
N VAL A 114 1.47 7.81 -10.07
CA VAL A 114 2.02 8.16 -11.39
C VAL A 114 1.12 7.48 -12.41
N SER A 115 0.22 8.26 -13.02
CA SER A 115 -0.54 7.79 -14.19
C SER A 115 0.38 7.87 -15.40
N ARG A 116 0.59 6.73 -16.07
CA ARG A 116 1.30 6.69 -17.35
C ARG A 116 0.37 7.27 -18.42
N ALA A 117 0.68 8.46 -18.94
CA ALA A 117 0.03 8.96 -20.15
C ALA A 117 0.42 8.04 -21.32
N LEU A 118 -0.57 7.49 -22.02
CA LEU A 118 -0.33 6.80 -23.30
C LEU A 118 0.03 7.87 -24.36
N PRO A 119 1.08 7.68 -25.17
CA PRO A 119 1.20 8.44 -26.41
C PRO A 119 0.07 8.04 -27.36
N LEU A 120 -0.47 9.04 -28.06
CA LEU A 120 -1.50 8.91 -29.11
C LEU A 120 -1.02 8.06 -30.29
#